data_AF-A0A0G1WN37-F1
#
_entry.id   AF-A0A0G1WN37-F1
#
_cell.length_a   1.000
_cell.length_b   1.000
_cell.length_c   1.000
_cell.angle_alpha   90.00
_cell.angle_beta   90.00
_cell.angle_gamma   90.00
#
_symmetry.space_group_name_H-M   'P 1'
#
loop_
_entity.id
_entity.type
_entity.pdbx_description
1 polymer ?
#
loop_
_entity_poly.entity_id
_entity_poly.type
_entity_poly.pdbx_seq_one_letter_code
_entity_poly.pdbx_strand_id
1 'polypeptide(L)'
;MQTYAQFYEAIKKPFFAPPGWVFGTAWGIIYPLITIAFIYTCVLVIRKRVPTNLLWVLIANLIANFLFTPIQLGFAALWPASLVILFIFGTLAFFEYKIWRHSKVVFFLLLPYLLWGAFATILQITITFIN
;
A
#
# COMPACT_ATOMS: atom_id res chain seq x y z
N MET A 1 7.18 -7.70 -22.98
CA MET A 1 6.98 -7.19 -21.61
C MET A 1 7.54 -8.23 -20.65
N GLN A 2 8.52 -7.88 -19.81
CA GLN A 2 8.99 -8.78 -18.76
C GLN A 2 7.84 -9.02 -17.76
N THR A 3 7.62 -10.27 -17.37
CA THR A 3 6.64 -10.59 -16.32
C THR A 3 7.22 -10.24 -14.95
N TYR A 4 6.36 -9.99 -13.94
CA TYR A 4 6.82 -9.75 -12.56
C TYR A 4 7.77 -10.87 -12.09
N ALA A 5 7.47 -12.12 -12.45
CA ALA A 5 8.32 -13.27 -12.13
C ALA A 5 9.74 -13.16 -12.74
N GLN A 6 9.86 -12.79 -14.01
CA GLN A 6 11.14 -12.63 -14.70
C GLN A 6 11.98 -11.48 -14.11
N PHE A 7 11.35 -10.34 -13.84
CA PHE A 7 12.02 -9.22 -13.17
C PHE A 7 12.45 -9.60 -11.76
N TYR A 8 11.55 -10.24 -11.00
CA TYR A 8 11.79 -10.63 -9.62
C TYR A 8 12.92 -11.65 -9.49
N GLU A 9 13.08 -12.57 -10.44
CA GLU A 9 14.21 -13.51 -10.46
C GLU A 9 15.55 -12.86 -10.81
N ALA A 10 15.55 -11.79 -11.61
CA ALA A 10 16.79 -11.13 -12.05
C ALA A 10 17.44 -10.21 -10.98
N ILE A 11 16.66 -9.70 -10.03
CA ILE A 11 17.14 -8.80 -8.97
C ILE A 11 17.70 -9.55 -7.76
N LYS A 12 18.75 -8.99 -7.16
CA LYS A 12 19.24 -9.44 -5.85
C LYS A 12 18.16 -9.17 -4.81
N LYS A 13 17.85 -10.18 -3.99
CA LYS A 13 16.81 -10.13 -2.96
C LYS A 13 17.42 -10.42 -1.59
N PRO A 14 16.91 -9.77 -0.52
CA PRO A 14 17.30 -10.14 0.83
C PRO A 14 16.71 -11.51 1.22
N PHE A 15 17.28 -12.14 2.25
CA PHE A 15 16.87 -13.48 2.72
C PHE A 15 15.40 -13.55 3.21
N PHE A 16 14.81 -12.41 3.59
CA PHE A 16 13.43 -12.31 4.06
C PHE A 16 12.42 -12.01 2.94
N ALA A 17 12.86 -11.91 1.68
CA ALA A 17 11.97 -11.70 0.54
C ALA A 17 11.09 -12.94 0.34
N PRO A 18 9.74 -12.80 0.39
CA PRO A 18 8.86 -13.94 0.32
C PRO A 18 8.71 -14.39 -1.14
N PRO A 19 8.28 -15.64 -1.38
CA PRO A 19 7.94 -16.10 -2.72
C PRO A 19 6.87 -15.21 -3.38
N GLY A 20 6.92 -15.09 -4.71
CA GLY A 20 5.99 -14.24 -5.48
C GLY A 20 4.50 -14.48 -5.20
N TRP A 21 4.10 -15.72 -4.90
CA TRP A 21 2.70 -16.07 -4.60
C TRP A 21 2.17 -15.42 -3.31
N VAL A 22 3.05 -15.16 -2.32
CA VAL A 22 2.67 -14.55 -1.04
C VAL A 22 2.13 -13.14 -1.25
N PHE A 23 2.68 -12.40 -2.22
CA PHE A 23 2.17 -11.08 -2.59
C PHE A 23 0.73 -11.16 -3.11
N GLY A 24 0.44 -12.14 -3.98
CA GLY A 24 -0.91 -12.36 -4.50
C GLY A 24 -1.92 -12.70 -3.40
N THR A 25 -1.54 -13.57 -2.46
CA THR A 25 -2.40 -13.93 -1.32
C THR A 25 -2.63 -12.75 -0.39
N ALA A 26 -1.59 -12.00 -0.04
CA ALA A 26 -1.70 -10.84 0.84
C ALA A 26 -2.63 -9.77 0.24
N TRP A 27 -2.43 -9.41 -1.02
CA TRP A 27 -3.29 -8.45 -1.72
C TRP A 27 -4.72 -8.97 -1.93
N GLY A 28 -4.91 -10.27 -2.13
CA GLY A 28 -6.23 -10.90 -2.19
C GLY A 28 -7.05 -10.72 -0.90
N ILE A 29 -6.40 -10.61 0.26
CA ILE A 29 -7.05 -10.33 1.55
C ILE A 29 -7.19 -8.82 1.78
N ILE A 30 -6.14 -8.06 1.47
CA ILE A 30 -6.08 -6.62 1.74
C ILE A 30 -7.08 -5.83 0.87
N TYR A 31 -7.23 -6.16 -0.41
CA TYR A 31 -8.12 -5.39 -1.29
C TYR A 31 -9.59 -5.40 -0.84
N PRO A 32 -10.21 -6.55 -0.49
CA PRO A 32 -11.55 -6.57 0.10
C PRO A 32 -11.68 -5.71 1.36
N LEU A 33 -10.69 -5.74 2.25
CA LEU A 33 -10.69 -4.94 3.48
C LEU A 33 -10.63 -3.45 3.17
N ILE A 34 -9.77 -3.04 2.22
CA ILE A 34 -9.69 -1.65 1.76
C ILE A 34 -11.03 -1.22 1.14
N THR A 35 -11.67 -2.07 0.32
CA THR A 35 -12.98 -1.76 -0.28
C THR A 35 -14.04 -1.51 0.78
N ILE A 36 -14.13 -2.37 1.81
CA ILE A 36 -15.08 -2.20 2.91
C ILE A 36 -14.78 -0.92 3.68
N ALA A 37 -13.51 -0.68 4.02
CA ALA A 37 -13.05 0.51 4.72
C ALA A 37 -13.35 1.80 3.93
N PHE A 38 -13.16 1.79 2.61
CA PHE A 38 -13.45 2.89 1.71
C PHE A 38 -14.94 3.21 1.67
N ILE A 39 -15.78 2.20 1.42
CA ILE A 39 -17.25 2.37 1.40
C ILE A 39 -17.73 2.93 2.75
N TYR A 40 -17.25 2.36 3.86
CA TYR A 40 -17.65 2.82 5.19
C TYR A 40 -17.19 4.26 5.47
N THR A 41 -15.98 4.63 5.02
CA THR A 41 -15.49 6.01 5.11
C THR A 41 -16.35 6.97 4.29
N CYS A 42 -16.78 6.60 3.09
CA CYS A 42 -17.72 7.39 2.28
C CYS A 42 -19.04 7.63 3.02
N VAL A 43 -19.61 6.59 3.65
CA VAL A 43 -20.84 6.73 4.47
C VAL A 43 -20.62 7.69 5.64
N LEU A 44 -19.48 7.61 6.32
CA LEU A 44 -19.16 8.52 7.43
C LEU A 44 -19.01 9.98 6.97
N VAL A 45 -18.46 10.21 5.78
CA VAL A 45 -18.34 11.55 5.16
C VAL A 45 -19.73 12.10 4.81
N ILE A 46 -20.60 11.29 4.19
CA ILE A 46 -21.99 11.70 3.86
C ILE A 46 -22.76 12.06 5.14
N ARG A 47 -22.54 11.32 6.23
CA ARG A 47 -23.13 11.59 7.55
C ARG A 47 -22.43 12.73 8.32
N LYS A 48 -21.49 13.45 7.70
CA LYS A 48 -20.69 14.54 8.29
C LYS A 48 -19.95 14.15 9.58
N ARG A 49 -19.65 12.86 9.77
CA ARG A 49 -18.87 12.35 10.92
C ARG A 49 -17.36 12.37 10.68
N VAL A 50 -16.96 12.40 9.40
CA VAL A 50 -15.57 12.43 8.94
C VAL A 50 -15.43 13.57 7.93
N PRO A 51 -14.35 14.36 7.98
CA PRO A 51 -14.11 15.40 6.99
C PRO A 51 -13.81 14.81 5.60
N THR A 52 -14.34 15.42 4.55
CA THR A 52 -14.14 14.99 3.14
C THR A 52 -12.66 14.95 2.76
N ASN A 53 -11.83 15.81 3.35
CA ASN A 53 -10.38 15.84 3.12
C ASN A 53 -9.73 14.48 3.45
N LEU A 54 -10.23 13.76 4.44
CA LEU A 54 -9.70 12.46 4.83
C LEU A 54 -10.02 11.39 3.78
N LEU A 55 -11.17 11.48 3.10
CA LEU A 55 -11.49 10.63 1.96
C LEU A 55 -10.55 10.88 0.79
N TRP A 56 -10.20 12.15 0.51
CA TRP A 56 -9.23 12.48 -0.54
C TRP A 56 -7.84 11.91 -0.27
N VAL A 57 -7.41 11.87 0.99
CA VAL A 57 -6.15 11.20 1.38
C VAL A 57 -6.20 9.71 1.04
N LEU A 58 -7.32 9.02 1.34
CA LEU A 58 -7.48 7.60 1.02
C LEU A 58 -7.50 7.35 -0.50
N ILE A 59 -8.16 8.22 -1.26
CA ILE A 59 -8.17 8.16 -2.73
C ILE A 59 -6.76 8.34 -3.30
N ALA A 60 -6.02 9.35 -2.82
CA ALA A 60 -4.64 9.59 -3.24
C ALA A 60 -3.74 8.39 -2.91
N ASN A 61 -3.94 7.76 -1.74
CA ASN A 61 -3.22 6.55 -1.35
C ASN A 61 -3.50 5.38 -2.32
N LEU A 62 -4.77 5.16 -2.68
CA LEU A 62 -5.17 4.10 -3.62
C LEU A 62 -4.60 4.32 -5.02
N ILE A 63 -4.62 5.57 -5.51
CA ILE A 63 -4.02 5.91 -6.80
C ILE A 63 -2.51 5.65 -6.78
N ALA A 64 -1.82 6.09 -5.73
CA ALA A 64 -0.39 5.83 -5.57
C ALA A 64 -0.10 4.33 -5.50
N ASN A 65 -0.93 3.55 -4.79
CA ASN A 65 -0.83 2.10 -4.71
C ASN A 65 -0.95 1.43 -6.09
N PHE A 66 -1.91 1.88 -6.92
CA PHE A 66 -2.08 1.37 -8.27
C PHE A 66 -0.91 1.73 -9.19
N LEU A 67 -0.30 2.91 -9.01
CA LEU A 67 0.87 3.36 -9.76
C LEU A 67 2.18 2.68 -9.35
N PHE A 68 2.26 2.10 -8.15
CA PHE A 68 3.47 1.46 -7.66
C PHE A 68 3.94 0.30 -8.56
N THR A 69 3.05 -0.64 -8.90
CA THR A 69 3.37 -1.80 -9.73
C THR A 69 3.93 -1.43 -11.12
N PRO A 70 3.29 -0.54 -11.92
CA PRO A 70 3.86 -0.13 -13.19
C PRO A 70 5.15 0.69 -13.04
N ILE A 71 5.35 1.42 -11.94
CA ILE A 71 6.62 2.12 -11.70
C ILE A 71 7.75 1.14 -11.41
N GLN A 72 7.51 0.14 -10.56
CA GLN A 72 8.50 -0.86 -10.20
C GLN A 72 8.88 -1.76 -11.40
N LEU A 73 7.88 -2.24 -12.14
CA LEU A 73 8.09 -3.15 -13.27
C LEU A 73 8.42 -2.46 -14.59
N GLY A 74 7.76 -1.33 -14.87
CA GLY A 74 7.85 -0.66 -16.16
C GLY A 74 9.15 0.09 -16.34
N PHE A 75 9.61 0.80 -15.31
CA PHE A 75 10.83 1.60 -15.37
C PHE A 75 12.05 0.88 -14.79
N ALA A 76 11.88 -0.32 -14.21
CA ALA A 76 12.92 -1.01 -13.43
C ALA A 76 13.63 -0.09 -12.41
N ALA A 77 12.95 0.97 -11.98
CA ALA A 77 13.56 2.09 -11.28
C ALA A 77 13.33 1.92 -9.78
N LEU A 78 14.30 1.27 -9.12
CA LEU A 78 14.23 0.93 -7.70
C LEU A 78 14.13 2.17 -6.80
N TRP A 79 14.85 3.24 -7.15
CA TRP A 79 14.81 4.52 -6.42
C TRP A 79 13.43 5.21 -6.46
N PRO A 80 12.83 5.48 -7.64
CA PRO A 80 11.45 5.97 -7.73
C PRO A 80 10.42 5.08 -7.03
N ALA A 81 10.54 3.75 -7.18
CA ALA A 81 9.64 2.81 -6.50
C ALA A 81 9.72 2.95 -4.97
N SER A 82 10.92 3.20 -4.43
CA SER A 82 11.14 3.44 -2.99
C SER A 82 10.47 4.72 -2.50
N LEU A 83 10.52 5.79 -3.28
CA LEU A 83 9.85 7.05 -2.93
C LEU A 83 8.32 6.89 -2.96
N VAL A 84 7.79 6.17 -3.95
CA VAL A 84 6.35 5.92 -4.06
C VAL A 84 5.84 5.03 -2.93
N ILE A 85 6.55 3.95 -2.56
CA ILE A 85 6.11 3.11 -1.43
C ILE A 85 6.16 3.85 -0.10
N LEU A 86 7.16 4.72 0.11
CA LEU A 86 7.22 5.60 1.28
C LEU A 86 6.04 6.58 1.30
N PHE A 87 5.68 7.14 0.15
CA PHE A 87 4.51 8.00 0.03
C PHE A 87 3.20 7.25 0.34
N ILE A 88 3.04 6.03 -0.17
CA ILE A 88 1.89 5.17 0.14
C ILE A 88 1.84 4.87 1.64
N PHE A 89 2.94 4.42 2.23
CA PHE A 89 2.99 4.09 3.65
C PHE A 89 2.70 5.33 4.52
N GLY A 90 3.32 6.48 4.22
CA GLY A 90 3.12 7.71 4.95
C GLY A 90 1.69 8.25 4.87
N THR A 91 1.08 8.23 3.67
CA THR A 91 -0.32 8.66 3.49
C THR A 91 -1.30 7.72 4.18
N LEU A 92 -1.04 6.41 4.16
CA LEU A 92 -1.85 5.42 4.87
C LEU A 92 -1.77 5.59 6.39
N ALA A 93 -0.55 5.71 6.93
CA ALA A 93 -0.33 5.94 8.36
C ALA A 93 -0.99 7.25 8.83
N PHE A 94 -0.90 8.32 8.03
CA PHE A 94 -1.58 9.58 8.31
C PHE A 94 -3.11 9.42 8.29
N PHE A 95 -3.66 8.69 7.32
CA PHE A 95 -5.09 8.40 7.27
C PHE A 95 -5.55 7.64 8.51
N GLU A 96 -4.85 6.57 8.88
CA GLU A 96 -5.19 5.75 10.05
C GLU A 96 -5.13 6.54 11.36
N TYR A 97 -4.09 7.37 11.54
CA TYR A 97 -3.97 8.24 12.70
C TYR A 97 -5.17 9.21 12.84
N LYS A 98 -5.64 9.77 11.72
CA LYS A 98 -6.79 10.69 11.72
C LYS A 98 -8.11 9.94 11.90
N ILE A 99 -8.32 8.82 11.20
CA ILE A 99 -9.58 8.08 11.25
C ILE A 99 -9.82 7.41 12.61
N TRP A 100 -8.77 7.11 13.38
CA TRP A 100 -8.88 6.50 14.72
C TRP A 100 -9.90 7.19 15.64
N ARG A 101 -9.92 8.54 15.62
CA ARG A 101 -10.86 9.32 16.44
C ARG A 101 -12.31 9.27 15.93
N HIS A 102 -12.50 8.95 14.65
CA HIS A 102 -13.81 8.94 13.99
C HIS A 102 -14.42 7.54 13.89
N SER A 103 -13.60 6.52 13.63
CA SER A 103 -14.01 5.14 13.49
C SER A 103 -12.88 4.16 13.74
N LYS A 104 -12.95 3.45 14.87
CA LYS A 104 -12.06 2.33 15.17
C LYS A 104 -12.25 1.17 14.19
N VAL A 105 -13.45 1.00 13.64
CA VAL A 105 -13.74 -0.06 12.66
C VAL A 105 -12.92 0.13 11.39
N VAL A 106 -12.84 1.35 10.85
CA VAL A 106 -12.02 1.63 9.65
C VAL A 106 -10.55 1.40 9.94
N PHE A 107 -10.08 1.85 11.11
CA PHE A 107 -8.70 1.64 11.53
C PHE A 107 -8.34 0.15 11.56
N PHE A 108 -9.14 -0.69 12.24
CA PHE A 108 -8.84 -2.12 12.32
C PHE A 108 -8.96 -2.85 10.98
N LEU A 109 -9.83 -2.38 10.07
CA LEU A 109 -9.91 -2.92 8.70
C LEU A 109 -8.65 -2.60 7.88
N LEU A 110 -8.06 -1.43 8.07
CA LEU A 110 -6.86 -1.01 7.33
C LEU A 110 -5.55 -1.44 8.01
N LEU A 111 -5.58 -1.83 9.29
CA LEU A 111 -4.39 -2.27 10.01
C LEU A 111 -3.58 -3.38 9.28
N PRO A 112 -4.21 -4.41 8.66
CA PRO A 112 -3.46 -5.38 7.84
C PRO A 112 -2.77 -4.74 6.63
N TYR A 113 -3.38 -3.73 6.02
CA TYR A 113 -2.78 -2.96 4.93
C TYR A 113 -1.59 -2.14 5.44
N LEU A 114 -1.67 -1.51 6.62
CA LEU A 114 -0.54 -0.78 7.19
C LEU A 114 0.65 -1.69 7.52
N LEU A 115 0.39 -2.86 8.11
CA LEU A 115 1.43 -3.85 8.43
C LEU A 115 2.11 -4.36 7.14
N TRP A 116 1.31 -4.67 6.12
CA TRP A 116 1.84 -5.06 4.81
C TRP A 116 2.63 -3.93 4.14
N GLY A 117 2.14 -2.68 4.24
CA GLY A 117 2.83 -1.50 3.74
C GLY A 117 4.19 -1.27 4.40
N ALA A 118 4.31 -1.49 5.71
CA ALA A 118 5.58 -1.42 6.43
C ALA A 118 6.56 -2.49 5.93
N PHE A 119 6.10 -3.73 5.79
CA PHE A 119 6.91 -4.83 5.25
C PHE A 119 7.37 -4.54 3.81
N ALA A 120 6.45 -4.12 2.93
CA ALA A 120 6.75 -3.79 1.54
C ALA A 120 7.75 -2.63 1.42
N THR A 121 7.66 -1.63 2.32
CA THR A 121 8.59 -0.51 2.37
C THR A 121 10.00 -0.98 2.73
N ILE A 122 10.14 -1.79 3.78
CA ILE A 122 11.45 -2.35 4.18
C ILE A 122 12.03 -3.20 3.04
N LEU A 123 11.20 -4.06 2.43
CA LEU A 123 11.63 -4.91 1.33
C LEU A 123 12.10 -4.08 0.13
N GLN A 124 11.32 -3.10 -0.31
CA GLN A 124 11.65 -2.27 -1.47
C GLN A 124 12.92 -1.47 -1.23
N ILE A 125 13.06 -0.83 -0.06
CA ILE A 125 14.27 -0.08 0.30
C ILE A 125 15.49 -1.00 0.32
N THR A 126 15.35 -2.19 0.90
CA THR A 126 16.44 -3.17 0.94
C THR A 126 16.84 -3.60 -0.47
N ILE A 127 15.88 -3.89 -1.35
CA ILE A 127 16.14 -4.22 -2.76
C ILE A 127 16.88 -3.07 -3.45
N THR A 128 16.49 -1.82 -3.21
CA THR A 128 17.15 -0.64 -3.78
C THR A 128 18.58 -0.45 -3.30
N PHE A 129 18.91 -0.82 -2.05
CA PHE A 129 20.27 -0.69 -1.53
C PHE A 129 21.21 -1.82 -1.94
N ILE A 130 20.70 -3.02 -2.22
CA ILE A 130 21.52 -4.20 -2.55
C ILE A 130 21.75 -4.42 -4.06
N ASN A 131 21.11 -3.61 -4.91
CA ASN A 131 21.25 -3.62 -6.37
C ASN A 131 21.87 -2.32 -6.84
#